data_AF-A0A376U9P8-F1
#
_entry.id   AF-A0A376U9P8-F1
#
_cell.length_a   1.000
_cell.length_b   1.000
_cell.length_c   1.000
_cell.angle_alpha   90.00
_cell.angle_beta   90.00
_cell.angle_gamma   90.00
#
_symmetry.space_group_name_H-M   'P 1'
#
loop_
_entity.id
_entity.type
_entity.pdbx_description
1 polymer ?
#
loop_
_entity_poly.entity_id
_entity_poly.type
_entity_poly.pdbx_seq_one_letter_code
_entity_poly.pdbx_strand_id
1 'polypeptide(L)' 'MAIPKAATIAHVQQNAAVLEVELSSAELIMLDKAYPAPKGKTALDMV' A
#
# COMPACT_ATOMS: atom_id res chain seq x y z
N MET A 1 7.44 3.91 6.37
CA MET A 1 6.51 3.23 7.30
C MET A 1 5.15 3.89 7.14
N ALA A 2 4.11 3.14 6.78
CA ALA A 2 2.76 3.68 6.63
C ALA A 2 2.15 4.00 8.01
N ILE A 3 1.32 5.06 8.10
CA ILE A 3 0.67 5.51 9.34
C ILE A 3 -0.87 5.52 9.20
N PRO A 4 -1.51 4.35 8.95
CA PRO A 4 -2.95 4.29 8.71
C PRO A 4 -3.76 4.56 9.97
N LYS A 5 -4.82 5.37 9.86
CA LYS A 5 -5.79 5.58 10.94
C LYS A 5 -6.86 4.49 10.92
N ALA A 6 -7.17 3.92 12.09
CA ALA A 6 -8.29 3.02 12.31
C ALA A 6 -9.12 3.47 13.51
N ALA A 7 -10.45 3.45 13.39
CA ALA A 7 -11.37 3.82 14.48
C ALA A 7 -11.89 2.63 15.29
N THR A 8 -11.64 1.40 14.82
CA THR A 8 -12.11 0.16 15.44
C THR A 8 -10.93 -0.74 15.77
N ILE A 9 -11.04 -1.48 16.88
CA ILE A 9 -10.00 -2.40 17.32
C ILE A 9 -9.73 -3.49 16.27
N ALA A 10 -10.79 -3.99 15.62
CA ALA A 10 -10.66 -4.97 14.55
C ALA A 10 -9.75 -4.50 13.41
N HIS A 11 -9.91 -3.25 12.95
CA HIS A 11 -9.04 -2.70 11.89
C HIS A 11 -7.61 -2.44 12.38
N VAL A 12 -7.42 -2.06 13.66
CA VAL A 12 -6.07 -1.93 14.24
C VAL A 12 -5.35 -3.27 14.22
N GLN A 13 -6.03 -4.35 14.60
CA GLN A 13 -5.47 -5.71 14.59
C GLN A 13 -5.12 -6.16 13.18
N GLN A 14 -5.98 -5.90 12.19
CA GLN A 14 -5.71 -6.18 10.79
C GLN A 14 -4.50 -5.39 10.27
N ASN A 15 -4.41 -4.09 10.55
CA ASN A 15 -3.27 -3.26 10.13
C ASN A 15 -1.94 -3.78 10.71
N ALA A 16 -1.95 -4.26 11.97
CA ALA A 16 -0.78 -4.85 12.60
C ALA A 16 -0.38 -6.18 11.95
N ALA A 17 -1.34 -7.05 11.65
CA ALA A 17 -1.10 -8.35 11.02
C ALA A 17 -0.45 -8.24 9.62
N VAL A 18 -0.68 -7.13 8.91
CA VAL A 18 -0.07 -6.89 7.57
C VAL A 18 1.45 -6.78 7.64
N LEU A 19 2.07 -6.53 8.81
CA LEU A 19 3.53 -6.51 8.95
C LEU A 19 4.19 -7.86 8.61
N GLU A 20 3.44 -8.95 8.69
CA GLU A 20 3.93 -10.31 8.39
C GLU A 20 3.58 -10.75 6.95
N VAL A 21 2.90 -9.91 6.18
CA VAL A 21 2.48 -10.24 4.82
C VAL A 21 3.59 -9.91 3.84
N GLU A 22 4.06 -10.94 3.12
CA GLU A 22 5.00 -10.81 2.02
C GLU A 22 4.28 -11.01 0.69
N LEU A 23 4.44 -10.05 -0.24
CA LEU A 23 3.93 -10.18 -1.59
C LEU A 23 4.92 -10.94 -2.46
N SER A 24 4.43 -11.91 -3.22
CA SER A 24 5.22 -12.61 -4.22
C SER A 24 5.57 -11.69 -5.40
N SER A 25 6.61 -12.07 -6.16
CA SER A 25 7.00 -11.31 -7.36
C SER A 25 5.88 -11.24 -8.41
N ALA A 26 5.03 -12.26 -8.50
CA ALA A 26 3.90 -12.27 -9.43
C ALA A 26 2.84 -11.22 -9.05
N GLU A 27 2.55 -11.10 -7.74
CA GLU A 27 1.60 -10.11 -7.22
C GLU A 27 2.12 -8.68 -7.41
N LEU A 28 3.41 -8.45 -7.16
CA LEU A 28 4.05 -7.16 -7.42
C LEU A 28 3.94 -6.76 -8.91
N ILE A 29 4.20 -7.70 -9.83
CA ILE A 29 4.04 -7.44 -11.28
C ILE A 29 2.59 -7.13 -11.64
N MET A 30 1.60 -7.78 -11.00
CA MET A 30 0.20 -7.44 -11.22
C MET A 30 -0.13 -6.04 -10.72
N LEU A 31 0.40 -5.63 -9.55
CA LEU A 31 0.23 -4.27 -9.04
C LEU A 31 0.86 -3.24 -9.97
N ASP A 32 2.09 -3.45 -10.43
CA ASP A 32 2.77 -2.51 -11.34
C ASP A 32 2.03 -2.34 -12.67
N LYS A 33 1.39 -3.41 -13.17
CA LYS A 33 0.55 -3.34 -14.38
C LYS A 33 -0.75 -2.58 -14.14
N ALA A 34 -1.37 -2.75 -12.96
CA ALA A 34 -2.64 -2.10 -12.62
C ALA A 34 -2.45 -0.62 -12.23
N TYR A 35 -1.34 -0.30 -11.55
CA TYR A 35 -1.00 1.02 -11.03
C TYR A 35 0.41 1.42 -11.53
N PRO A 36 0.54 1.75 -12.81
CA PRO A 36 1.84 2.03 -13.41
C PRO A 36 2.50 3.26 -12.80
N ALA A 37 3.82 3.20 -12.66
CA ALA A 37 4.61 4.33 -12.18
C ALA A 37 4.48 5.56 -13.09
N PRO A 38 4.57 6.79 -12.55
CA PRO A 38 4.55 8.01 -13.36
C PRO A 38 5.71 8.04 -14.36
N LYS A 39 5.44 8.40 -15.62
CA LYS A 39 6.43 8.38 -16.72
C LYS A 39 7.28 9.66 -16.83
N GLY A 40 7.14 10.59 -15.88
CA GLY A 40 7.79 11.90 -15.92
C GLY A 40 7.53 12.69 -14.64
N LYS A 41 7.99 13.95 -14.63
CA LYS A 41 7.79 14.85 -13.49
C LYS A 41 6.30 14.99 -13.18
N THR A 42 5.92 14.58 -11.98
CA THR A 42 4.55 14.67 -11.47
C THR A 42 4.55 15.63 -10.28
N ALA A 43 3.56 16.52 -10.22
CA ALA A 43 3.41 17.42 -9.08
C ALA A 43 3.15 16.61 -7.80
N LEU A 44 3.55 17.15 -6.65
CA LEU A 44 3.31 16.50 -5.37
C LEU A 44 1.81 16.47 -5.07
N ASP A 45 1.27 15.28 -4.83
CA ASP A 45 -0.11 15.09 -4.40
C ASP A 45 -0.24 15.41 -2.90
N MET A 46 -1.25 16.21 -2.53
CA MET A 46 -1.48 16.68 -1.17
C MET A 46 -2.99 16.60 -0.87
N VAL A 47 -3.34 15.94 0.23
CA VAL A 47 -4.72 15.69 0.69
C VAL A 47 -4.87 15.96 2.17
#